data_AF-A0A9D1RL12-F1
#
_entry.id   AF-A0A9D1RL12-F1
#
_cell.length_a   1.000
_cell.length_b   1.000
_cell.length_c   1.000
_cell.angle_alpha   90.00
_cell.angle_beta   90.00
_cell.angle_gamma   90.00
#
_symmetry.space_group_name_H-M   'P 1'
#
loop_
_entity.id
_entity.type
_entity.pdbx_description
1 polymer ?
#
loop_
_entity_poly.entity_id
_entity_poly.type
_entity_poly.pdbx_seq_one_letter_code
_entity_poly.pdbx_strand_id
1 'polypeptide(L)'
;MDTTQTPEPATCPECGAEWNGTTCTEYFHELLALDHQRVQPFGRFHGLNVACYLLQHPSKVPKGQQLGPLWQMLTVYLSGGIEAVNDLERQLVAGGVPSFDAPVADDIPVPVRSRMPSITIRDVAAENESDPARELFPAAGYEDRMHLWVLSIAAERGLGAAA
;
A
#
# COMPACT_ATOMS: atom_id res chain seq x y z
N MET A 1 4.83 25.19 -34.19
CA MET A 1 4.79 24.86 -32.75
C MET A 1 3.52 24.09 -32.56
N ASP A 2 3.59 22.77 -32.50
CA ASP A 2 2.43 21.93 -32.22
C ASP A 2 2.98 20.70 -31.49
N THR A 3 3.02 20.81 -30.17
CA THR A 3 3.35 19.66 -29.32
C THR A 3 2.04 18.93 -29.12
N THR A 4 1.80 17.88 -29.89
CA THR A 4 0.67 16.98 -29.69
C THR A 4 0.83 16.33 -28.32
N GLN A 5 0.12 16.86 -27.32
CA GLN A 5 0.08 16.29 -25.99
C GLN A 5 -0.76 15.00 -26.06
N THR A 6 -0.11 13.84 -25.98
CA THR A 6 -0.79 12.57 -25.79
C THR A 6 -1.65 12.69 -24.52
N PRO A 7 -2.96 12.38 -24.56
CA PRO A 7 -3.78 12.43 -23.37
C PRO A 7 -3.18 11.48 -22.33
N GLU A 8 -2.89 11.98 -21.14
CA GLU A 8 -2.42 11.15 -20.04
C GLU A 8 -3.49 10.09 -19.73
N PRO A 9 -3.10 8.84 -19.46
CA PRO A 9 -4.07 7.78 -19.24
C PRO A 9 -4.92 8.11 -18.01
N ALA A 10 -6.24 7.99 -18.14
CA ALA A 10 -7.20 8.28 -17.07
C ALA A 10 -7.20 7.23 -15.95
N THR A 11 -6.39 6.18 -16.04
CA THR A 11 -6.35 5.06 -15.09
C THR A 11 -4.93 4.51 -14.94
N CYS A 12 -4.60 4.03 -13.74
CA CYS A 12 -3.34 3.36 -13.46
C CYS A 12 -3.24 2.01 -14.19
N PRO A 13 -2.18 1.75 -14.96
CA PRO A 13 -2.03 0.48 -15.68
C PRO A 13 -1.72 -0.72 -14.75
N GLU A 14 -1.28 -0.47 -13.51
CA GLU A 14 -0.92 -1.54 -12.57
C GLU A 14 -2.09 -1.94 -11.66
N CYS A 15 -2.77 -0.96 -11.05
CA CYS A 15 -3.84 -1.21 -10.09
C CYS A 15 -5.24 -0.81 -10.60
N GLY A 16 -5.36 -0.14 -11.74
CA GLY A 16 -6.66 0.24 -12.31
C GLY A 16 -7.34 1.46 -11.65
N ALA A 17 -6.72 2.08 -10.65
CA ALA A 17 -7.25 3.30 -10.03
C ALA A 17 -7.44 4.41 -11.08
N GLU A 18 -8.59 5.06 -11.12
CA GLU A 18 -8.78 6.22 -12.01
C GLU A 18 -8.01 7.42 -11.47
N TRP A 19 -7.38 8.17 -12.39
CA TRP A 19 -6.58 9.35 -12.12
C TRP A 19 -7.41 10.60 -12.43
N ASN A 20 -8.00 11.19 -11.40
CA ASN A 20 -8.78 12.44 -11.50
C ASN A 20 -7.90 13.67 -11.17
N GLY A 21 -6.73 13.74 -11.81
CA GLY A 21 -5.71 14.76 -11.54
C GLY A 21 -4.82 14.47 -10.31
N THR A 22 -4.91 13.27 -9.75
CA THR A 22 -3.97 12.76 -8.74
C THR A 22 -3.67 11.29 -9.05
N THR A 23 -2.39 10.98 -9.19
CA THR A 23 -1.85 9.67 -9.53
C THR A 23 -1.62 8.82 -8.28
N CYS A 24 -1.48 7.50 -8.46
CA CYS A 24 -1.14 6.60 -7.36
C CYS A 24 0.16 6.98 -6.64
N THR A 25 1.14 7.52 -7.37
CA THR A 25 2.42 7.97 -6.78
C THR A 25 2.23 9.22 -5.94
N GLU A 26 1.38 10.17 -6.35
CA GLU A 26 1.07 11.36 -5.56
C GLU A 26 0.32 11.00 -4.28
N TYR A 27 -0.72 10.15 -4.35
CA TYR A 27 -1.37 9.64 -3.13
C TYR A 27 -0.38 8.97 -2.18
N PHE A 28 0.55 8.19 -2.72
CA PHE A 28 1.53 7.49 -1.90
C PHE A 28 2.52 8.45 -1.23
N HIS A 29 2.96 9.50 -1.92
CA HIS A 29 3.82 10.52 -1.32
C HIS A 29 3.11 11.29 -0.20
N GLU A 30 1.83 11.63 -0.37
CA GLU A 30 1.03 12.27 0.67
C GLU A 30 0.86 11.35 1.89
N LEU A 31 0.57 10.07 1.66
CA LEU A 31 0.48 9.09 2.74
C LEU A 31 1.81 8.93 3.49
N LEU A 32 2.93 8.85 2.78
CA LEU A 32 4.25 8.79 3.40
C LEU A 32 4.60 10.06 4.19
N ALA A 33 4.13 11.23 3.75
CA ALA A 33 4.31 12.47 4.50
C ALA A 33 3.58 12.40 5.86
N LEU A 34 2.35 11.87 5.88
CA LEU A 34 1.58 11.64 7.11
C LEU A 34 2.27 10.61 8.03
N ASP A 35 2.75 9.50 7.46
CA ASP A 35 3.50 8.47 8.18
C ASP A 35 4.76 9.05 8.84
N HIS A 36 5.56 9.82 8.10
CA HIS A 36 6.79 10.44 8.58
C HIS A 36 6.55 11.47 9.69
N GLN A 37 5.44 12.21 9.63
CA GLN A 37 5.03 13.13 10.70
C GLN A 37 4.53 12.41 11.96
N ARG A 38 4.41 11.07 11.92
CA ARG A 38 3.88 10.20 12.99
C ARG A 38 2.46 10.59 13.42
N VAL A 39 1.71 11.24 12.54
CA VAL A 39 0.31 11.57 12.77
C VAL A 39 -0.46 10.25 12.89
N GLN A 40 -1.31 10.14 13.91
CA GLN A 40 -2.12 8.93 14.10
C GLN A 40 -3.41 9.04 13.27
N PRO A 41 -3.86 7.93 12.65
CA PRO A 41 -3.31 6.58 12.77
C PRO A 41 -2.15 6.25 11.82
N PHE A 42 -1.83 7.10 10.84
CA PHE A 42 -0.92 6.80 9.71
C PHE A 42 0.42 6.17 10.12
N GLY A 43 1.13 6.78 11.08
CA GLY A 43 2.45 6.29 11.49
C GLY A 43 2.47 4.85 12.01
N ARG A 44 1.35 4.33 12.57
CA ARG A 44 1.27 2.93 13.03
C ARG A 44 1.05 1.93 11.89
N PHE A 45 0.65 2.42 10.71
CA PHE A 45 0.37 1.64 9.51
C PHE A 45 1.50 1.72 8.49
N HIS A 46 2.59 2.44 8.77
CA HIS A 46 3.67 2.72 7.81
C HIS A 46 4.14 1.49 7.01
N GLY A 47 4.59 0.42 7.68
CA GLY A 47 5.04 -0.80 7.00
C GLY A 47 3.97 -1.42 6.11
N LEU A 48 2.72 -1.43 6.60
CA LEU A 48 1.59 -1.98 5.87
C LEU A 48 1.17 -1.10 4.67
N ASN A 49 1.24 0.22 4.80
CA ASN A 49 1.00 1.18 3.71
C ASN A 49 1.98 0.93 2.56
N VAL A 50 3.28 0.83 2.87
CA VAL A 50 4.34 0.56 1.90
C VAL A 50 4.14 -0.81 1.25
N ALA A 51 3.85 -1.84 2.06
CA ALA A 51 3.59 -3.18 1.55
C ALA A 51 2.40 -3.21 0.58
N CYS A 52 1.27 -2.61 0.94
CA CYS A 52 0.08 -2.58 0.09
C CYS A 52 0.35 -1.85 -1.23
N TYR A 53 0.99 -0.68 -1.17
CA TYR A 53 1.31 0.11 -2.36
C TYR A 53 2.23 -0.65 -3.32
N LEU A 54 3.33 -1.22 -2.83
CA LEU A 54 4.31 -1.92 -3.66
C LEU A 54 3.81 -3.28 -4.17
N LEU A 55 2.98 -3.98 -3.40
CA LEU A 55 2.26 -5.16 -3.91
C LEU A 55 1.28 -4.79 -5.02
N GLN A 56 0.70 -3.60 -5.00
CA GLN A 56 -0.14 -3.09 -6.08
C GLN A 56 0.64 -2.59 -7.30
N HIS A 57 1.83 -2.05 -7.08
CA HIS A 57 2.69 -1.44 -8.10
C HIS A 57 4.09 -2.08 -8.13
N PRO A 58 4.23 -3.33 -8.61
CA PRO A 58 5.53 -4.00 -8.68
C PRO A 58 6.60 -3.23 -9.45
N SER A 59 6.21 -2.36 -10.40
CA SER A 59 7.16 -1.51 -11.15
C SER A 59 7.90 -0.50 -10.26
N LYS A 60 7.36 -0.22 -9.07
CA LYS A 60 7.88 0.75 -8.09
C LYS A 60 8.77 0.11 -7.03
N VAL A 61 8.91 -1.21 -7.01
CA VAL A 61 9.80 -1.91 -6.08
C VAL A 61 11.24 -1.47 -6.34
N PRO A 62 11.96 -0.95 -5.33
CA PRO A 62 13.36 -0.59 -5.48
C PRO A 62 14.22 -1.75 -5.97
N LYS A 63 15.22 -1.46 -6.79
CA LYS A 63 16.14 -2.49 -7.30
C LYS A 63 16.82 -3.22 -6.13
N GLY A 64 16.77 -4.55 -6.15
CA GLY A 64 17.35 -5.39 -5.10
C GLY A 64 16.39 -5.73 -3.96
N GLN A 65 15.20 -5.11 -3.91
CA GLN A 65 14.16 -5.50 -2.97
C GLN A 65 13.22 -6.54 -3.58
N GLN A 66 12.66 -7.39 -2.71
CA GLN A 66 11.75 -8.48 -3.09
C GLN A 66 10.32 -8.19 -2.61
N LEU A 67 9.33 -8.76 -3.31
CA LEU A 67 7.92 -8.66 -2.89
C LEU A 67 7.57 -9.60 -1.72
N GLY A 68 8.37 -10.65 -1.49
CA GLY A 68 8.13 -11.66 -0.45
C GLY A 68 7.93 -11.08 0.97
N PRO A 69 8.84 -10.22 1.46
CA PRO A 69 8.70 -9.53 2.75
C PRO A 69 7.42 -8.69 2.86
N LEU A 70 7.05 -8.01 1.77
CA LEU A 70 5.83 -7.19 1.73
C LEU A 70 4.57 -8.06 1.82
N TRP A 71 4.59 -9.22 1.17
CA TRP A 71 3.55 -10.23 1.30
C TRP A 71 3.48 -10.82 2.71
N GLN A 72 4.63 -11.00 3.37
CA GLN A 72 4.67 -11.43 4.77
C GLN A 72 3.98 -10.43 5.70
N MET A 73 4.27 -9.13 5.56
CA MET A 73 3.60 -8.09 6.35
C MET A 73 2.08 -8.15 6.19
N LEU A 74 1.59 -8.33 4.96
CA LEU A 74 0.17 -8.47 4.67
C LEU A 74 -0.45 -9.70 5.35
N THR A 75 0.20 -10.86 5.25
CA THR A 75 -0.33 -12.12 5.84
C THR A 75 -0.27 -12.11 7.38
N VAL A 76 0.73 -11.45 7.96
CA VAL A 76 0.80 -11.19 9.41
C VAL A 76 -0.34 -10.27 9.85
N TYR A 77 -0.63 -9.20 9.11
CA TYR A 77 -1.77 -8.34 9.40
C TYR A 77 -3.10 -9.11 9.37
N LEU A 78 -3.31 -9.97 8.36
CA LEU A 78 -4.53 -10.78 8.27
C LEU A 78 -4.71 -11.74 9.45
N SER A 79 -3.60 -12.20 10.06
CA SER A 79 -3.63 -13.19 11.14
C SER A 79 -3.66 -12.56 12.54
N GLY A 80 -3.06 -11.39 12.72
CA GLY A 80 -2.84 -10.79 14.03
C GLY A 80 -3.07 -9.28 14.11
N GLY A 81 -3.57 -8.66 13.03
CA GLY A 81 -3.79 -7.23 12.95
C GLY A 81 -2.50 -6.40 12.95
N ILE A 82 -2.66 -5.10 13.14
CA ILE A 82 -1.56 -4.14 12.99
C ILE A 82 -0.49 -4.25 14.08
N GLU A 83 -0.84 -4.71 15.28
CA GLU A 83 0.14 -4.91 16.34
C GLU A 83 1.13 -6.03 16.01
N ALA A 84 0.67 -7.10 15.35
CA ALA A 84 1.55 -8.18 14.90
C ALA A 84 2.52 -7.72 13.80
N VAL A 85 2.09 -6.81 12.91
CA VAL A 85 2.97 -6.18 11.92
C VAL A 85 4.03 -5.32 12.62
N ASN A 86 3.60 -4.48 13.56
CA ASN A 86 4.51 -3.61 14.31
C ASN A 86 5.52 -4.40 15.15
N ASP A 87 5.13 -5.56 15.70
CA ASP A 87 6.05 -6.49 16.38
C ASP A 87 7.07 -7.09 15.41
N LEU A 88 6.64 -7.51 14.22
CA LEU A 88 7.54 -7.98 13.17
C LEU A 88 8.58 -6.91 12.79
N GLU A 89 8.13 -5.67 12.53
CA GLU A 89 9.03 -4.56 12.19
C GLU A 89 10.03 -4.27 13.32
N ARG A 90 9.58 -4.25 14.58
CA ARG A 90 10.46 -4.08 15.74
C ARG A 90 11.52 -5.18 15.81
N GLN A 91 11.16 -6.43 15.53
CA GLN A 91 12.11 -7.54 15.54
C GLN A 91 13.15 -7.42 14.42
N LEU A 92 12.74 -7.01 13.21
CA LEU A 92 13.66 -6.79 12.09
C LEU A 92 14.67 -5.67 12.41
N VAL A 93 14.19 -4.54 12.95
CA VAL A 93 15.04 -3.42 13.34
C VAL A 93 15.99 -3.80 14.49
N ALA A 94 15.50 -4.50 15.51
CA ALA A 94 16.32 -4.96 16.63
C ALA A 94 17.37 -6.01 16.22
N GLY A 95 17.08 -6.79 15.17
CA GLY A 95 18.01 -7.72 14.52
C GLY A 95 19.10 -7.04 13.68
N GLY A 96 19.10 -5.70 13.60
CA GLY A 96 20.15 -4.92 12.96
C GLY A 96 19.91 -4.62 11.48
N VAL A 97 18.71 -4.87 10.95
CA VAL A 97 18.40 -4.57 9.54
C VAL A 97 17.19 -3.65 9.42
N PRO A 98 17.32 -2.46 8.79
CA PRO A 98 16.19 -1.59 8.54
C PRO A 98 15.10 -2.35 7.75
N SER A 99 13.83 -2.14 8.13
CA SER A 99 12.61 -2.92 7.77
C SER A 99 12.41 -3.33 6.29
N PHE A 100 13.20 -2.82 5.34
CA PHE A 100 13.12 -3.14 3.91
C PHE A 100 14.35 -3.83 3.32
N ASP A 101 15.45 -3.91 4.08
CA ASP A 101 16.73 -4.51 3.65
C ASP A 101 17.05 -5.81 4.40
N ALA A 102 16.15 -6.26 5.27
CA ALA A 102 16.33 -7.52 6.01
C ALA A 102 16.50 -8.69 5.04
N PRO A 103 17.50 -9.56 5.24
CA PRO A 103 17.56 -10.86 4.56
C PRO A 103 16.44 -11.72 5.16
N VAL A 104 15.24 -11.53 4.63
CA VAL A 104 14.12 -12.43 4.82
C VAL A 104 14.41 -13.67 3.98
N ALA A 105 14.08 -14.86 4.49
CA ALA A 105 14.27 -16.12 3.79
C ALA A 105 13.98 -15.98 2.28
N ASP A 106 14.97 -16.30 1.44
CA ASP A 106 15.07 -15.95 0.02
C ASP A 106 13.92 -16.46 -0.89
N ASP A 107 12.86 -17.05 -0.33
CA ASP A 107 11.76 -17.65 -1.08
C ASP A 107 10.43 -17.53 -0.30
N ILE A 108 9.98 -16.33 0.09
CA ILE A 108 8.55 -16.16 0.43
C ILE A 108 7.78 -16.06 -0.89
N PRO A 109 7.04 -17.11 -1.31
CA PRO A 109 6.32 -17.06 -2.57
C PRO A 109 5.19 -16.04 -2.47
N VAL A 110 5.24 -15.05 -3.36
CA VAL A 110 4.12 -14.13 -3.55
C VAL A 110 3.22 -14.73 -4.63
N PRO A 111 1.95 -15.02 -4.33
CA PRO A 111 1.04 -15.51 -5.35
C PRO A 111 0.89 -14.49 -6.48
N VAL A 112 0.74 -14.99 -7.70
CA VAL A 112 0.55 -14.15 -8.88
C VAL A 112 -0.81 -13.44 -8.78
N ARG A 113 -0.86 -12.16 -9.16
CA ARG A 113 -2.12 -11.41 -9.30
C ARG A 113 -2.95 -12.06 -10.40
N SER A 114 -4.16 -12.50 -10.05
CA SER A 114 -5.10 -13.18 -10.95
C SER A 114 -6.23 -12.28 -11.47
N ARG A 115 -6.44 -11.12 -10.84
CA ARG A 115 -7.44 -10.11 -11.21
C ARG A 115 -7.02 -8.73 -10.74
N MET A 116 -7.69 -7.69 -11.24
CA MET A 116 -7.49 -6.32 -10.75
C MET A 116 -7.97 -6.19 -9.29
N PRO A 117 -7.34 -5.32 -8.48
CA PRO A 117 -7.83 -5.00 -7.15
C PRO A 117 -9.21 -4.35 -7.22
N SER A 118 -10.02 -4.59 -6.18
CA SER A 118 -11.28 -3.86 -5.96
C SER A 118 -11.10 -2.62 -5.08
N ILE A 119 -9.97 -2.53 -4.36
CA ILE A 119 -9.60 -1.39 -3.51
C ILE A 119 -8.17 -0.97 -3.87
N THR A 120 -7.98 0.32 -4.10
CA THR A 120 -6.72 0.95 -4.48
C THR A 120 -6.35 2.05 -3.47
N ILE A 121 -5.16 2.64 -3.62
CA ILE A 121 -4.75 3.76 -2.75
C ILE A 121 -5.70 4.96 -2.82
N ARG A 122 -6.39 5.17 -3.95
CA ARG A 122 -7.40 6.22 -4.09
C ARG A 122 -8.59 5.99 -3.15
N ASP A 123 -9.06 4.75 -3.05
CA ASP A 123 -10.14 4.38 -2.14
C ASP A 123 -9.73 4.58 -0.68
N VAL A 124 -8.46 4.35 -0.35
CA VAL A 124 -7.90 4.58 0.99
C VAL A 124 -7.75 6.06 1.32
N ALA A 125 -7.40 6.88 0.31
CA ALA A 125 -7.38 8.34 0.44
C ALA A 125 -8.76 8.90 0.76
N ALA A 126 -9.84 8.21 0.34
CA ALA A 126 -11.23 8.60 0.57
C ALA A 126 -11.47 10.08 0.26
N GLU A 127 -10.97 10.51 -0.91
CA GLU A 127 -11.04 11.91 -1.34
C GLU A 127 -12.44 12.47 -1.15
N ASN A 128 -12.55 13.49 -0.31
CA ASN A 128 -13.77 14.28 -0.28
C ASN A 128 -13.66 15.33 -1.38
N GLU A 129 -14.28 15.07 -2.54
CA GLU A 129 -14.30 16.01 -3.67
C GLU A 129 -14.91 17.37 -3.30
N SER A 130 -15.67 17.46 -2.20
CA SER A 130 -16.26 18.69 -1.68
C SER A 130 -15.41 19.40 -0.62
N ASP A 131 -14.25 18.84 -0.22
CA ASP A 131 -13.37 19.45 0.77
C ASP A 131 -12.42 20.46 0.10
N PRO A 132 -12.55 21.77 0.39
CA PRO A 132 -11.67 22.81 -0.15
C PRO A 132 -10.22 22.69 0.35
N ALA A 133 -9.96 21.98 1.45
CA ALA A 133 -8.62 21.70 1.94
C ALA A 133 -7.98 20.47 1.26
N ARG A 134 -8.76 19.67 0.52
CA ARG A 134 -8.34 18.35 -0.02
C ARG A 134 -7.61 17.54 1.05
N GLU A 135 -8.24 17.30 2.19
CA GLU A 135 -7.68 16.39 3.19
C GLU A 135 -7.67 14.96 2.63
N LEU A 136 -6.52 14.60 2.04
CA LEU A 136 -6.25 13.26 1.58
C LEU A 136 -5.99 12.39 2.81
N PHE A 137 -6.65 11.22 2.87
CA PHE A 137 -6.56 10.27 3.98
C PHE A 137 -7.12 10.81 5.32
N PRO A 138 -8.44 11.03 5.44
CA PRO A 138 -9.02 11.43 6.73
C PRO A 138 -8.75 10.35 7.80
N ALA A 139 -8.31 10.76 9.00
CA ALA A 139 -8.00 9.82 10.08
C ALA A 139 -9.22 8.94 10.45
N ALA A 140 -10.42 9.52 10.38
CA ALA A 140 -11.66 8.79 10.62
C ALA A 140 -11.85 7.66 9.59
N GLY A 141 -12.05 6.44 10.08
CA GLY A 141 -12.26 5.24 9.26
C GLY A 141 -11.02 4.77 8.47
N TYR A 142 -9.83 5.35 8.71
CA TYR A 142 -8.61 4.95 8.00
C TYR A 142 -8.27 3.47 8.21
N GLU A 143 -8.43 2.98 9.44
CA GLU A 143 -8.17 1.57 9.78
C GLU A 143 -9.08 0.61 9.01
N ASP A 144 -10.36 0.93 8.87
CA ASP A 144 -11.30 0.13 8.06
C ASP A 144 -10.91 0.13 6.58
N ARG A 145 -10.49 1.28 6.04
CA ARG A 145 -10.03 1.38 4.65
C ARG A 145 -8.73 0.60 4.43
N MET A 146 -7.80 0.63 5.38
CA MET A 146 -6.60 -0.21 5.36
C MET A 146 -6.95 -1.70 5.37
N HIS A 147 -7.91 -2.10 6.21
CA HIS A 147 -8.36 -3.49 6.27
C HIS A 147 -8.94 -3.93 4.93
N LEU A 148 -9.82 -3.12 4.32
CA LEU A 148 -10.38 -3.39 2.99
C LEU A 148 -9.30 -3.43 1.89
N TRP A 149 -8.29 -2.58 1.97
CA TRP A 149 -7.18 -2.59 1.02
C TRP A 149 -6.38 -3.90 1.09
N VAL A 150 -6.04 -4.34 2.30
CA VAL A 150 -5.37 -5.63 2.53
C VAL A 150 -6.22 -6.79 2.02
N LEU A 151 -7.52 -6.82 2.33
CA LEU A 151 -8.43 -7.87 1.84
C LEU A 151 -8.48 -7.90 0.31
N SER A 152 -8.50 -6.74 -0.37
CA SER A 152 -8.45 -6.66 -1.83
C SER A 152 -7.15 -7.27 -2.38
N ILE A 153 -6.00 -6.97 -1.78
CA ILE A 153 -4.69 -7.46 -2.21
C ILE A 153 -4.53 -8.98 -1.96
N ALA A 154 -5.14 -9.50 -0.90
CA ALA A 154 -5.23 -10.93 -0.64
C ALA A 154 -6.12 -11.62 -1.69
N ALA A 155 -7.29 -11.04 -1.94
CA ALA A 155 -8.30 -11.59 -2.82
C ALA A 155 -7.89 -11.54 -4.31
N GLU A 156 -7.09 -10.55 -4.76
CA GLU A 156 -6.52 -10.53 -6.12
C GLU A 156 -5.50 -11.65 -6.36
N ARG A 157 -4.95 -12.22 -5.28
CA ARG A 157 -3.94 -13.28 -5.26
C ARG A 157 -4.49 -14.65 -4.87
N GLY A 158 -5.82 -14.80 -4.81
CA GLY A 158 -6.47 -16.07 -4.51
C GLY A 158 -6.45 -16.47 -3.03
N LEU A 159 -5.99 -15.59 -2.14
CA LEU A 159 -6.15 -15.78 -0.71
C LEU A 159 -7.56 -15.31 -0.34
N GLY A 160 -8.51 -16.25 -0.33
CA GLY A 160 -9.85 -15.99 0.20
C GLY A 160 -9.73 -15.64 1.67
N ALA A 161 -10.51 -14.65 2.14
CA ALA A 161 -10.65 -14.38 3.56
C ALA A 161 -10.97 -15.73 4.24
N ALA A 162 -10.06 -16.22 5.08
CA ALA A 162 -10.40 -17.30 5.97
C ALA A 162 -11.60 -16.80 6.79
N ALA A 163 -12.74 -17.44 6.57
CA ALA A 163 -14.00 -17.15 7.25
C ALA A 163 -13.89 -17.46 8.75
#